data_AF-A0A927E4E2-F1
#
_entry.id   AF-A0A927E4E2-F1
#
_cell.length_a   1.000
_cell.length_b   1.000
_cell.length_c   1.000
_cell.angle_alpha   90.00
_cell.angle_beta   90.00
_cell.angle_gamma   90.00
#
_symmetry.space_group_name_H-M   'P 1'
#
loop_
_entity.id
_entity.type
_entity.pdbx_description
1 polymer ?
#
loop_
_entity_poly.entity_id
_entity_poly.type
_entity_poly.pdbx_seq_one_letter_code
_entity_poly.pdbx_strand_id
1 'polypeptide(L)'
;METFIARARNPCLGGYPWLENNEQPKGTVAVYPKKIGYVEYINMVKLSKLLTNDPRHVYLVAQPGSFIHPSMPVLYLSQGRVINQRRFT
;
A
#
# COMPACT_ATOMS: atom_id res chain seq x y z
N MET A 1 -9.21 -16.25 -17.42
CA MET A 1 -8.11 -17.04 -16.82
C MET A 1 -6.83 -16.21 -16.71
N GLU A 2 -6.50 -15.36 -17.69
CA GLU A 2 -5.30 -14.50 -17.67
C GLU A 2 -5.28 -13.43 -16.56
N THR A 3 -6.44 -12.87 -16.20
CA THR A 3 -6.57 -11.81 -15.17
C THR A 3 -6.19 -12.25 -13.76
N PHE A 4 -6.47 -13.49 -13.38
CA PHE A 4 -6.05 -14.05 -12.09
C PHE A 4 -4.54 -14.30 -12.02
N ILE A 5 -3.95 -14.79 -13.12
CA ILE A 5 -2.51 -15.04 -13.23
C ILE A 5 -1.72 -13.72 -13.18
N ALA A 6 -2.22 -12.67 -13.84
CA ALA A 6 -1.61 -11.35 -13.80
C ALA A 6 -1.57 -10.75 -12.38
N ARG A 7 -2.63 -10.90 -11.57
CA ARG A 7 -2.63 -10.50 -10.14
C ARG A 7 -1.65 -11.32 -9.31
N ALA A 8 -1.61 -12.63 -9.51
CA ALA A 8 -0.69 -13.50 -8.79
C ALA A 8 0.79 -13.14 -9.06
N ARG A 9 1.09 -12.69 -10.28
CA ARG A 9 2.44 -12.26 -10.69
C ARG A 9 2.85 -10.89 -10.17
N ASN A 10 1.92 -10.03 -9.79
CA ASN A 10 2.20 -8.70 -9.25
C ASN A 10 1.30 -8.37 -8.05
N PRO A 11 1.47 -9.09 -6.92
CA PRO A 11 0.57 -8.99 -5.77
C PRO A 11 0.65 -7.63 -5.06
N CYS A 12 1.70 -6.84 -5.35
CA CYS A 12 1.97 -5.55 -4.72
C CYS A 12 1.62 -4.36 -5.63
N LEU A 13 0.86 -4.57 -6.71
CA LEU A 13 0.44 -3.50 -7.65
C LEU A 13 1.64 -2.75 -8.28
N GLY A 14 2.78 -3.41 -8.45
CA GLY A 14 4.03 -2.80 -8.93
C GLY A 14 4.91 -2.21 -7.82
N GLY A 15 4.49 -2.33 -6.56
CA GLY A 15 5.31 -2.01 -5.39
C GLY A 15 6.14 -3.19 -4.88
N TYR A 16 6.84 -2.97 -3.77
CA TYR A 16 7.63 -3.99 -3.09
C TYR A 16 6.83 -4.69 -1.98
N PRO A 17 7.06 -6.00 -1.75
CA PRO A 17 6.42 -6.70 -0.65
C PRO A 17 6.87 -6.14 0.69
N TRP A 18 5.91 -6.04 1.61
CA TRP A 18 6.16 -5.68 2.99
C TRP A 18 6.20 -6.96 3.84
N LEU A 19 7.41 -7.30 4.31
CA LEU A 19 7.71 -8.59 4.93
C LEU A 19 7.57 -8.61 6.46
N GLU A 20 7.35 -7.45 7.11
CA GLU A 20 7.24 -7.37 8.57
C GLU A 20 5.84 -7.77 9.03
N ASN A 21 5.57 -9.08 9.13
CA ASN A 21 4.48 -9.75 9.88
C ASN A 21 3.10 -9.05 10.00
N ASN A 22 2.69 -8.24 9.01
CA ASN A 22 1.51 -7.36 9.06
C ASN A 22 1.50 -6.32 10.21
N GLU A 23 2.64 -6.05 10.86
CA GLU A 23 2.75 -5.03 11.91
C GLU A 23 3.12 -3.68 11.31
N GLN A 24 2.38 -2.61 11.59
CA GLN A 24 2.65 -1.25 11.09
C GLN A 24 4.15 -0.90 10.99
N PRO A 25 4.65 -0.42 9.83
CA PRO A 25 6.08 -0.15 9.69
C PRO A 25 6.50 1.00 10.60
N LYS A 26 7.70 0.90 11.20
CA LYS A 26 8.21 1.93 12.10
C LYS A 26 8.29 3.30 11.42
N GLY A 27 7.91 4.35 12.15
CA GLY A 27 7.97 5.73 11.64
C GLY A 27 6.91 6.05 10.59
N THR A 28 5.84 5.26 10.52
CA THR A 28 4.67 5.54 9.66
C THR A 28 3.47 5.99 10.48
N VAL A 29 2.50 6.60 9.80
CA VAL A 29 1.19 6.96 10.34
C VAL A 29 0.12 6.15 9.63
N ALA A 30 -0.79 5.57 10.42
CA ALA A 30 -1.95 4.84 9.93
C ALA A 30 -3.00 5.79 9.33
N VAL A 31 -3.53 5.44 8.16
CA VAL A 31 -4.65 6.14 7.53
C VAL A 31 -5.86 5.23 7.51
N TYR A 32 -6.95 5.70 8.10
CA TYR A 32 -8.19 4.95 8.25
C TYR A 32 -9.25 5.38 7.23
N PRO A 33 -10.08 4.44 6.76
CA PRO A 33 -11.15 4.76 5.82
C PRO A 33 -12.30 5.44 6.55
N LYS A 34 -13.00 6.34 5.85
CA LYS A 34 -14.21 7.00 6.39
C LYS A 34 -15.49 6.18 6.24
N LYS A 35 -15.45 5.13 5.41
CA LYS A 35 -16.61 4.29 5.05
C LYS A 35 -16.25 2.81 5.13
N ILE A 36 -17.24 1.99 5.43
CA ILE A 36 -17.17 0.53 5.36
C ILE A 36 -17.50 0.09 3.93
N GLY A 37 -16.82 -0.92 3.42
CA GLY A 37 -17.12 -1.49 2.10
C GLY A 37 -15.99 -2.35 1.55
N TYR A 38 -16.01 -2.58 0.24
CA TYR A 38 -14.94 -3.26 -0.47
C TYR A 38 -14.13 -2.26 -1.30
N VAL A 39 -12.83 -2.45 -1.37
CA VAL A 39 -11.97 -1.67 -2.28
C VAL A 39 -12.20 -2.15 -3.69
N GLU A 40 -12.86 -1.35 -4.53
CA GLU A 40 -13.06 -1.71 -5.94
C GLU A 40 -11.76 -1.59 -6.75
N TYR A 41 -11.03 -0.49 -6.53
CA TYR A 41 -9.85 -0.15 -7.32
C TYR A 41 -8.92 0.80 -6.56
N ILE A 42 -7.61 0.70 -6.82
CA ILE A 42 -6.60 1.63 -6.34
C ILE A 42 -5.95 2.30 -7.56
N ASN A 43 -6.05 3.62 -7.64
CA ASN A 43 -5.48 4.39 -8.74
C ASN A 43 -3.96 4.55 -8.59
N MET A 44 -3.21 3.54 -9.05
CA MET A 44 -1.75 3.53 -8.98
C MET A 44 -1.10 4.63 -9.81
N VAL A 45 -1.72 5.06 -10.91
CA VAL A 45 -1.20 6.17 -11.74
C VAL A 45 -1.24 7.48 -10.96
N LYS A 46 -2.35 7.78 -10.29
CA LYS A 46 -2.48 8.97 -9.45
C LYS A 46 -1.57 8.90 -8.23
N LEU A 47 -1.47 7.73 -7.58
CA LEU A 47 -0.59 7.53 -6.43
C LEU A 47 0.88 7.74 -6.80
N SER A 48 1.33 7.15 -7.91
CA SER A 48 2.68 7.32 -8.44
C SER A 48 3.00 8.79 -8.74
N LYS A 49 2.08 9.51 -9.39
CA LYS A 49 2.22 10.95 -9.66
C LYS A 49 2.30 11.78 -8.38
N LEU A 50 1.47 11.47 -7.37
CA LEU A 50 1.48 12.18 -6.08
C LEU A 50 2.77 11.98 -5.29
N LEU A 51 3.39 10.81 -5.41
CA LEU A 51 4.62 10.47 -4.69
C LEU A 51 5.89 10.77 -5.51
N THR A 52 5.75 11.26 -6.73
CA THR A 52 6.91 11.63 -7.56
C THR A 52 7.65 12.78 -6.87
N ASN A 53 8.91 12.55 -6.51
CA ASN A 53 9.77 13.45 -5.72
C ASN A 53 9.30 13.69 -4.27
N ASP A 54 8.32 12.93 -3.77
CA ASP A 54 7.97 12.93 -2.35
C ASP A 54 8.85 11.91 -1.62
N PRO A 55 9.60 12.28 -0.57
CA PRO A 55 10.42 11.33 0.19
C PRO A 55 9.59 10.32 0.99
N ARG A 56 8.27 10.51 1.09
CA ARG A 56 7.37 9.63 1.80
C ARG A 56 7.06 8.38 0.99
N HIS A 57 6.97 7.27 1.70
CA HIS A 57 6.57 5.98 1.16
C HIS A 57 5.15 5.66 1.62
N VAL A 58 4.38 5.06 0.72
CA VAL A 58 3.03 4.55 1.01
C VAL A 58 3.06 3.03 1.03
N TYR A 59 2.55 2.46 2.12
CA TYR A 59 2.38 1.03 2.30
C TYR A 59 0.89 0.71 2.23
N LEU A 60 0.47 -0.02 1.21
CA LEU A 60 -0.94 -0.39 1.04
C LEU A 60 -1.25 -1.63 1.87
N VAL A 61 -2.21 -1.50 2.78
CA VAL A 61 -2.73 -2.62 3.59
C VAL A 61 -3.86 -3.33 2.85
N ALA A 62 -4.74 -2.54 2.22
CA ALA A 62 -5.85 -3.05 1.44
C ALA A 62 -5.47 -3.23 -0.04
N GLN A 63 -5.97 -4.30 -0.65
CA GLN A 63 -5.88 -4.58 -2.08
C GLN A 63 -7.27 -4.47 -2.72
N PRO A 64 -7.39 -4.31 -4.05
CA PRO A 64 -8.69 -4.45 -4.71
C PRO A 64 -9.38 -5.77 -4.35
N GLY A 65 -10.61 -5.70 -3.85
CA GLY A 65 -11.39 -6.80 -3.29
C GLY A 65 -11.28 -6.94 -1.76
N SER A 66 -10.39 -6.22 -1.09
CA SER A 66 -10.32 -6.21 0.37
C SER A 66 -11.55 -5.54 0.98
N PHE A 67 -12.11 -6.15 2.02
CA PHE A 67 -13.07 -5.51 2.91
C PHE A 67 -12.36 -4.51 3.82
N ILE A 68 -12.95 -3.31 3.98
CA ILE A 68 -12.40 -2.22 4.79
C ILE A 68 -13.43 -1.75 5.82
N HIS A 69 -12.93 -1.44 7.03
CA HIS A 69 -13.71 -0.93 8.15
C HIS A 69 -12.96 0.27 8.78
N PRO A 70 -13.65 1.31 9.30
CA PRO A 70 -13.03 2.48 9.92
C PRO A 70 -12.08 2.19 11.10
N SER A 71 -12.15 1.00 11.70
CA SER A 71 -11.21 0.57 12.74
C SER A 71 -9.92 -0.07 12.21
N MET A 72 -9.79 -0.23 10.90
CA MET A 72 -8.64 -0.86 10.25
C MET A 72 -7.95 0.14 9.31
N PRO A 73 -6.60 0.23 9.32
CA PRO A 73 -5.89 1.09 8.39
C PRO A 73 -6.01 0.57 6.96
N VAL A 74 -6.16 1.48 5.99
CA VAL A 74 -6.09 1.15 4.56
C VAL A 74 -4.69 1.31 3.98
N LEU A 75 -3.88 2.18 4.59
CA LEU A 75 -2.49 2.37 4.24
C LEU A 75 -1.71 2.94 5.43
N TYR A 76 -0.39 2.82 5.36
CA TYR A 76 0.55 3.55 6.20
C TYR A 76 1.38 4.52 5.37
N LEU A 77 1.63 5.72 5.91
CA LEU A 77 2.45 6.75 5.28
C LEU A 77 3.70 7.01 6.11
N SER A 78 4.89 6.92 5.51
CA SER A 78 6.13 7.24 6.23
C SER A 78 6.24 8.74 6.52
N GLN A 79 6.87 9.10 7.63
CA GLN A 79 7.11 10.49 7.98
C GLN A 79 8.35 11.08 7.29
N GLY A 80 8.33 11.24 5.96
CA GLY A 80 9.24 12.08 5.13
C GLY A 80 10.76 11.89 5.29
N ARG A 81 11.19 11.05 6.21
CA ARG A 81 12.55 10.60 6.45
C ARG A 81 12.76 9.41 5.53
N VAL A 82 13.90 9.41 4.87
CA VAL A 82 14.37 8.27 4.08
C VAL A 82 14.50 7.09 5.02
N ILE A 83 13.48 6.23 5.03
CA ILE A 83 13.59 4.89 5.57
C ILE A 83 14.43 4.09 4.57
N ASN A 84 15.57 3.58 5.02
CA ASN A 84 16.39 2.65 4.23
C ASN A 84 15.59 1.36 4.01
N GLN A 85 14.70 1.34 3.03
CA GLN A 85 14.21 0.11 2.46
C GLN A 85 15.42 -0.52 1.78
N ARG A 86 15.93 -1.62 2.34
CA ARG A 86 17.06 -2.35 1.75
C ARG A 86 16.67 -2.68 0.30
N ARG A 87 17.38 -2.07 -0.65
CA ARG A 87 17.34 -2.49 -2.05
C ARG A 87 17.73 -3.96 -2.06
N PHE A 88 16.76 -4.84 -2.33
CA PHE A 88 17.08 -6.18 -2.76
C PHE A 88 17.58 -6.05 -4.21
N THR A 89 18.91 -5.92 -4.33
CA THR A 89 19.66 -6.24 -5.55
C THR A 89 19.51 -7.71 -5.90
#